data_AF-A0A9D4N5N9-F1
#
_entry.id   AF-A0A9D4N5N9-F1
#
_cell.length_a   1.000
_cell.length_b   1.000
_cell.length_c   1.000
_cell.angle_alpha   90.00
_cell.angle_beta   90.00
_cell.angle_gamma   90.00
#
_symmetry.space_group_name_H-M   'P 1'
#
loop_
_entity.id
_entity.type
_entity.pdbx_description
1 polymer ?
#
loop_
_entity_poly.entity_id
_entity_poly.type
_entity_poly.pdbx_seq_one_letter_code
_entity_poly.pdbx_strand_id
1 'polypeptide(L)' 'MAIDDYQITVGPCAAPASCDFETGLCGYTNVAGDDFDWARDAGGTPSLLTGPKTDHTTNSPQGLNNLFGDFSLKK' A
#
# COMPACT_ATOMS: atom_id res chain seq x y z
N MET A 1 7.90 -10.12 -12.59
CA MET A 1 6.68 -9.44 -13.08
C MET A 1 6.91 -7.94 -12.94
N ALA A 2 6.61 -7.19 -13.99
CA ALA A 2 6.74 -5.73 -14.04
C ALA A 2 5.35 -5.14 -14.35
N ILE A 3 5.15 -3.88 -13.99
CA ILE A 3 3.94 -3.12 -14.34
C ILE A 3 4.02 -2.80 -15.84
N ASP A 4 3.11 -3.37 -16.65
CA ASP A 4 3.15 -3.29 -18.12
C ASP A 4 1.99 -2.48 -18.74
N ASP A 5 1.00 -2.08 -17.95
CA ASP A 5 -0.18 -1.39 -18.47
C ASP A 5 -0.28 0.04 -17.96
N TYR A 6 0.18 1.01 -18.76
CA TYR A 6 -0.07 2.43 -18.53
C TYR A 6 -1.05 2.97 -19.57
N GLN A 7 -1.99 3.81 -19.13
CA GLN A 7 -2.91 4.54 -20.01
C GLN A 7 -2.77 6.02 -19.70
N ILE A 8 -2.47 6.83 -20.71
CA ILE A 8 -2.39 8.29 -20.57
C ILE A 8 -3.68 8.90 -21.08
N THR A 9 -4.41 9.57 -20.19
CA THR A 9 -5.65 10.26 -20.52
C THR A 9 -5.41 11.76 -20.69
N VAL A 10 -5.94 12.35 -21.76
CA VAL A 10 -5.84 13.81 -21.99
C VAL A 10 -6.90 14.51 -21.16
N GLY A 11 -6.46 15.30 -20.18
CA GLY A 11 -7.33 16.06 -19.28
C GLY A 11 -6.60 16.47 -18.00
N PRO A 12 -7.23 17.23 -17.10
CA PRO A 12 -6.69 17.41 -15.75
C PRO A 12 -6.57 16.04 -15.07
N CYS A 13 -5.42 15.77 -14.47
CA CYS A 13 -5.27 14.58 -13.63
C CYS A 13 -6.39 14.57 -12.59
N ALA A 14 -7.07 13.43 -12.44
CA ALA A 14 -7.87 13.23 -11.24
C ALA A 14 -6.98 13.53 -10.02
N ALA A 15 -7.55 14.12 -8.98
CA ALA A 15 -6.81 14.34 -7.75
C ALA A 15 -6.12 13.02 -7.38
N PRO A 16 -4.79 13.02 -7.17
CA PRO A 16 -4.08 11.79 -6.86
C PRO A 16 -4.80 11.13 -5.68
N ALA A 17 -5.12 9.84 -5.83
CA ALA A 17 -5.71 9.10 -4.73
C ALA A 17 -4.67 9.06 -3.60
N SER A 18 -4.88 9.85 -2.55
CA SER A 18 -4.05 9.79 -1.34
C SER A 18 -4.62 8.71 -0.42
N CYS A 19 -3.80 7.73 -0.10
CA CYS A 19 -4.09 6.79 0.98
C CYS A 19 -2.85 6.67 1.85
N ASP A 20 -2.96 7.09 3.11
CA ASP A 20 -1.92 7.01 4.12
C ASP A 20 -2.02 5.75 4.97
N PHE A 21 -3.07 4.95 4.77
CA PHE A 21 -3.37 3.72 5.50
C PHE A 21 -3.53 3.90 7.01
N GLU A 22 -3.79 5.11 7.51
CA GLU A 22 -3.94 5.37 8.95
C GLU A 22 -5.34 4.99 9.48
N THR A 23 -6.36 5.13 8.64
CA THR A 23 -7.76 4.85 9.02
C THR A 23 -8.36 3.65 8.32
N GLY A 24 -7.73 3.14 7.27
CA GLY A 24 -8.23 2.03 6.48
C GLY A 24 -7.50 1.88 5.16
N LEU A 25 -8.08 1.12 4.24
CA LEU A 25 -7.51 0.89 2.91
C LEU A 25 -7.98 1.92 1.87
N CYS A 26 -8.67 2.99 2.25
CA CYS A 26 -9.12 4.07 1.35
C CYS A 26 -9.88 3.59 0.09
N GLY A 27 -10.60 2.48 0.20
CA GLY A 27 -11.32 1.84 -0.90
C GLY A 27 -10.57 0.67 -1.55
N TYR A 28 -9.31 0.44 -1.23
CA TYR A 28 -8.62 -0.79 -1.62
C TYR A 28 -9.18 -2.00 -0.86
N THR A 29 -9.25 -3.13 -1.54
CA THR A 29 -9.65 -4.43 -0.98
C THR A 29 -8.70 -5.51 -1.45
N ASN A 30 -8.42 -6.48 -0.59
CA ASN A 30 -7.71 -7.69 -0.99
C ASN A 30 -8.52 -8.47 -2.03
N VAL A 31 -7.82 -9.07 -2.98
CA VAL A 31 -8.46 -9.86 -4.04
C VAL A 31 -8.71 -11.25 -3.50
N ALA A 32 -9.95 -11.73 -3.60
CA ALA A 32 -10.24 -13.10 -3.18
C ALA A 32 -9.61 -14.11 -4.14
N GLY A 33 -8.88 -15.08 -3.59
CA GLY A 33 -8.29 -16.20 -4.34
C GLY A 33 -6.92 -15.92 -4.96
N ASP A 34 -6.22 -14.88 -4.49
CA ASP A 34 -4.80 -14.68 -4.73
C ASP A 34 -3.94 -15.39 -3.66
N ASP A 35 -2.62 -15.32 -3.83
CA ASP A 35 -1.66 -16.04 -2.97
C ASP A 35 -1.40 -15.32 -1.63
N PHE A 36 -1.63 -14.01 -1.56
CA PHE A 36 -1.28 -13.18 -0.41
C PHE A 36 -2.22 -11.99 -0.22
N ASP A 37 -2.70 -11.84 1.01
CA ASP A 37 -3.43 -10.66 1.46
C ASP A 37 -2.48 -9.54 1.88
N TRP A 38 -2.80 -8.30 1.51
CA TRP A 38 -2.16 -7.13 2.08
C TRP A 38 -2.65 -6.92 3.52
N ALA A 39 -1.73 -6.53 4.40
CA ALA A 39 -2.01 -6.24 5.79
C ALA A 39 -1.40 -4.89 6.20
N ARG A 40 -2.15 -4.11 6.99
CA ARG A 40 -1.66 -2.87 7.59
C ARG A 40 -0.83 -3.21 8.83
N ASP A 41 0.35 -2.62 8.94
CA ASP A 41 1.25 -2.82 10.09
C ASP A 41 1.93 -1.51 10.49
N ALA A 42 2.30 -1.43 11.77
CA ALA A 42 3.03 -0.30 12.34
C ALA A 42 4.40 -0.75 12.83
N GLY A 43 5.43 0.01 12.48
CA GLY A 43 6.82 -0.33 12.79
C GLY A 43 7.41 -1.32 11.79
N GLY A 44 8.61 -1.84 12.13
CA GLY A 44 9.31 -2.81 11.30
C GLY A 44 8.84 -4.24 11.57
N THR A 45 9.10 -5.14 10.64
CA THR A 45 8.75 -6.56 10.85
C THR A 45 9.71 -7.22 11.86
N PRO A 46 9.34 -8.37 12.46
CA PRO A 46 10.16 -9.03 13.49
C PRO A 46 11.55 -9.48 13.01
N SER A 47 11.69 -9.75 11.71
CA SER A 47 12.97 -10.07 11.08
C SER A 47 13.86 -8.84 10.88
N LEU A 48 15.17 -9.06 10.93
CA LEU A 48 16.15 -7.99 10.72
C LEU A 48 16.16 -7.55 9.26
N LEU A 49 16.28 -6.24 9.02
CA LEU A 49 16.43 -5.62 7.70
C LEU A 49 15.24 -5.84 6.74
N THR A 50 14.06 -6.12 7.28
CA THR A 50 12.82 -6.29 6.53
C THR A 50 11.78 -5.28 7.02
N GLY A 51 11.03 -4.70 6.09
CA GLY A 51 10.00 -3.69 6.37
C GLY A 51 10.56 -2.32 6.83
N PRO A 52 9.80 -1.23 6.63
CA PRO A 52 10.19 0.08 7.12
C PRO A 52 10.02 0.16 8.65
N LYS A 53 10.99 0.71 9.37
CA LYS A 53 10.88 0.90 10.84
C LYS A 53 9.89 2.00 11.23
N THR A 54 9.58 2.87 10.29
CA THR A 54 8.87 4.13 10.50
C THR A 54 7.99 4.36 9.28
N ASP A 55 6.72 4.68 9.50
CA ASP A 55 5.82 5.11 8.43
C ASP A 55 6.28 6.43 7.81
N HIS A 56 6.17 6.52 6.49
CA HIS A 56 6.62 7.68 5.71
C HIS A 56 5.68 8.88 5.86
N THR A 57 4.37 8.64 6.01
CA THR A 57 3.38 9.72 6.07
C THR A 57 3.49 10.51 7.36
N THR A 58 3.63 9.79 8.47
CA THR A 58 3.68 10.33 9.83
C THR A 58 5.11 10.51 10.35
N ASN A 59 6.11 9.94 9.68
CA ASN A 59 7.48 9.80 10.19
C ASN A 59 7.53 9.16 11.59
N SER A 60 6.60 8.24 11.86
CA SER A 60 6.43 7.60 13.16
C SER A 60 6.47 6.07 13.08
N PRO A 61 7.09 5.37 14.05
CA PRO A 61 6.95 3.92 14.18
C PRO A 61 5.52 3.48 14.50
N GLN A 62 4.65 4.40 14.93
CA GLN A 62 3.24 4.12 15.22
C GLN A 62 2.33 4.32 13.99
N GLY A 63 2.82 4.96 12.94
CA GLY A 63 2.06 5.10 11.70
C GLY A 63 1.95 3.76 10.96
N LEU A 64 0.87 3.63 10.21
CA LEU A 64 0.47 2.39 9.55
C LEU A 64 0.92 2.40 8.10
N ASN A 65 1.76 1.42 7.77
CA ASN A 65 2.17 1.12 6.41
C ASN A 65 1.43 -0.12 5.91
N ASN A 66 1.50 -0.37 4.61
CA ASN A 66 1.09 -1.64 4.05
C ASN A 66 2.29 -2.61 3.98
N LEU A 67 2.14 -3.82 4.50
CA LEU A 67 3.13 -4.89 4.32
C LEU A 67 2.95 -5.51 2.94
N PHE A 68 4.07 -5.71 2.23
CA PHE A 68 4.07 -6.32 0.91
C PHE A 68 3.51 -7.76 0.98
N GLY A 69 2.30 -7.95 0.46
CA GLY A 69 1.69 -9.25 0.16
C GLY A 69 0.90 -9.09 -1.14
N ASP A 70 1.45 -9.62 -2.24
CA ASP A 70 1.03 -9.41 -3.64
C ASP A 70 1.10 -7.95 -4.15
N PHE A 71 1.09 -7.75 -5.48
CA PHE A 71 0.99 -6.46 -6.18
C PHE A 71 -0.46 -6.06 -6.51
N SER A 72 -1.46 -6.89 -6.21
CA SER A 72 -2.85 -6.71 -6.68
C SER A 72 -3.78 -6.16 -5.60
N LEU A 73 -3.88 -4.84 -5.48
CA LEU A 73 -5.00 -4.20 -4.78
C LEU A 73 -6.10 -3.84 -5.78
N LYS A 74 -7.35 -4.25 -5.53
CA LYS A 74 -8.50 -3.73 -6.28
C LYS A 74 -9.04 -2.50 -5.56
N LYS A 75 -9.28 -1.43 -6.31
CA LYS A 75 -10.02 -0.23 -5.86
C LYS A 75 -11.42 -0.25 -6.46
#